data_AF-A0A9W9XVA6-F1
#
_entry.id   AF-A0A9W9XVA6-F1
#
_cell.length_a   1.000
_cell.length_b   1.000
_cell.length_c   1.000
_cell.angle_alpha   90.00
_cell.angle_beta   90.00
_cell.angle_gamma   90.00
#
_symmetry.space_group_name_H-M   'P 1'
#
loop_
_entity.id
_entity.type
_entity.pdbx_description
1 polymer ?
#
loop_
_entity_poly.entity_id
_entity_poly.type
_entity_poly.pdbx_seq_one_letter_code
_entity_poly.pdbx_strand_id
1 'polypeptide(L)'
;MKNKEGWDGKMRMEPKAVITNPEALEDSDYSDPDAPPIEEIEADEDLLADEDVNAEDIDLVHCRISSISALKLERFPKLQRLCMRQNQISRINFPPNVAASLTELDLYDNLISHIKGLEEFHNLTSLDLSFNKIKHIKNISHLKKLTEIFFVQNKISRIEGLEELTGIKNLELGANKIREIENLETLTALEELWLGKNKITEMKNLDSLSNLRIISIQSNRLTKITGLSALPKLEELYLSHNAVTDLSGLESNESLRVLDFSNNQVSHLEHLSSLKNLEELWGSNNQLASFEEVERELKDKEKLQTVYFEGNPLQLNGPAVYRNKVRLALPNIQQIDATFVRL
;
A
#
# COMPACT_ATOMS: atom_id res chain seq x y z
N MET A 1 38.16 -51.17 47.07
CA MET A 1 36.96 -51.82 46.47
C MET A 1 35.75 -50.90 46.70
N LYS A 2 35.13 -50.44 45.60
CA LYS A 2 33.74 -49.98 45.35
C LYS A 2 33.07 -49.00 46.35
N ASN A 3 32.80 -47.75 45.97
CA ASN A 3 31.66 -47.17 45.18
C ASN A 3 30.28 -47.20 45.85
N LYS A 4 29.65 -46.02 45.98
CA LYS A 4 28.39 -45.63 45.29
C LYS A 4 28.02 -44.18 45.60
N GLU A 5 28.46 -43.27 44.75
CA GLU A 5 27.87 -41.94 44.57
C GLU A 5 26.58 -42.08 43.74
N GLY A 6 25.53 -41.37 44.15
CA GLY A 6 24.26 -41.28 43.44
C GLY A 6 24.35 -40.26 42.31
N TRP A 7 24.22 -40.74 41.08
CA TRP A 7 24.11 -39.95 39.86
C TRP A 7 22.84 -40.43 39.15
N ASP A 8 21.85 -39.56 38.94
CA ASP A 8 20.52 -39.90 38.40
C ASP A 8 20.37 -39.65 36.88
N GLY A 9 21.48 -39.39 36.19
CA GLY A 9 21.57 -39.52 34.73
C GLY A 9 20.73 -38.54 33.92
N LYS A 10 20.20 -37.46 34.48
CA LYS A 10 19.43 -36.46 33.73
C LYS A 10 20.28 -35.24 33.41
N MET A 11 20.78 -35.17 32.17
CA MET A 11 21.30 -33.95 31.57
C MET A 11 20.15 -32.93 31.49
N ARG A 12 20.21 -31.84 32.26
CA ARG A 12 19.31 -30.70 32.08
C ARG A 12 19.86 -29.86 30.93
N MET A 13 19.26 -29.98 29.75
CA MET A 13 19.50 -29.02 28.68
C MET A 13 18.68 -27.77 28.99
N GLU A 14 19.33 -26.61 28.98
CA GLU A 14 18.63 -25.32 28.92
C GLU A 14 17.76 -25.29 27.65
N PRO A 15 16.55 -24.70 27.68
CA PRO A 15 15.77 -24.56 26.47
C PRO A 15 16.51 -23.58 25.56
N LYS A 16 17.23 -24.12 24.57
CA LYS A 16 17.72 -23.34 23.44
C LYS A 16 16.49 -22.77 22.75
N ALA A 17 16.30 -21.46 22.83
CA ALA A 17 15.41 -20.74 21.95
C ALA A 17 15.88 -21.01 20.51
N VAL A 18 15.16 -21.89 19.81
CA VAL A 18 15.35 -22.09 18.38
C VAL A 18 14.50 -21.03 17.70
N ILE A 19 15.14 -19.92 17.33
CA ILE A 19 14.55 -18.94 16.41
C ILE A 19 14.64 -19.58 15.03
N THR A 20 13.67 -20.42 14.69
CA THR A 20 13.50 -20.93 13.32
C THR A 20 12.75 -19.89 12.51
N ASN A 21 13.40 -19.42 11.44
CA ASN A 21 12.80 -18.54 10.45
C ASN A 21 11.58 -19.22 9.80
N PRO A 22 10.34 -18.76 10.04
CA PRO A 22 9.13 -19.35 9.47
C PRO A 22 9.10 -19.29 7.94
N GLU A 23 9.95 -18.48 7.32
CA GLU A 23 10.03 -18.33 5.88
C GLU A 23 10.69 -19.50 5.14
N ALA A 24 11.46 -20.35 5.84
CA ALA A 24 12.15 -21.47 5.19
C ALA A 24 11.19 -22.59 4.74
N LEU A 25 10.05 -22.77 5.41
CA LEU A 25 9.17 -23.93 5.20
C LEU A 25 8.11 -23.75 4.10
N GLU A 26 7.94 -22.52 3.59
CA GLU A 26 6.87 -22.18 2.63
C GLU A 26 7.40 -21.76 1.24
N ASP A 27 8.71 -21.83 1.03
CA ASP A 27 9.28 -21.81 -0.31
C ASP A 27 9.31 -23.24 -0.85
N SER A 28 8.78 -23.47 -2.06
CA SER A 28 8.77 -24.81 -2.67
C SER A 28 10.18 -25.34 -2.97
N ASP A 29 11.20 -24.51 -2.77
CA ASP A 29 12.62 -24.85 -2.88
C ASP A 29 13.30 -25.14 -1.53
N TYR A 30 12.58 -25.03 -0.39
CA TYR A 30 13.13 -25.23 0.97
C TYR A 30 12.18 -25.94 1.97
N SER A 31 11.19 -26.73 1.53
CA SER A 31 10.39 -27.53 2.48
C SER A 31 11.23 -28.65 3.10
N ASP A 32 11.70 -28.48 4.34
CA ASP A 32 12.24 -29.55 5.17
C ASP A 32 11.09 -30.48 5.62
N PRO A 33 11.00 -31.72 5.11
CA PRO A 33 9.92 -32.64 5.46
C PRO A 33 9.94 -33.09 6.92
N ASP A 34 11.02 -32.82 7.67
CA ASP A 34 11.20 -33.22 9.07
C ASP A 34 10.91 -32.09 10.08
N ALA A 35 10.42 -30.93 9.62
CA ALA A 35 10.05 -29.84 10.53
C ALA A 35 8.83 -30.19 11.40
N PRO A 36 8.89 -30.00 12.73
CA PRO A 36 7.74 -30.22 13.59
C PRO A 36 6.59 -29.29 13.19
N PRO A 37 5.33 -29.75 13.28
CA PRO A 37 4.18 -28.90 13.00
C PRO A 37 4.23 -27.66 13.91
N ILE A 38 3.91 -26.50 13.33
CA ILE A 38 3.81 -25.23 14.05
C ILE A 38 2.80 -25.43 15.19
N GLU A 39 3.16 -25.04 16.42
CA GLU A 39 2.19 -25.00 17.53
C GLU A 39 1.14 -23.94 17.20
N GLU A 40 0.00 -24.37 16.66
CA GLU A 40 -1.18 -23.53 16.47
C GLU A 40 -1.80 -23.27 17.86
N ILE A 41 -1.78 -22.02 18.31
CA ILE A 41 -2.50 -21.60 19.51
C ILE A 41 -3.93 -21.32 19.08
N GLU A 42 -4.87 -22.20 19.41
CA GLU A 42 -6.29 -21.98 19.10
C GLU A 42 -6.81 -20.72 19.80
N ALA A 43 -7.74 -20.02 19.13
CA ALA A 43 -8.40 -18.88 19.78
C ALA A 43 -9.22 -19.39 20.97
N ASP A 44 -9.19 -18.63 22.07
CA ASP A 44 -9.98 -18.96 23.26
C ASP A 44 -11.47 -18.76 22.95
N GLU A 45 -12.28 -19.81 23.13
CA GLU A 45 -13.72 -19.78 22.90
C GLU A 45 -14.43 -18.73 23.77
N ASP A 46 -13.80 -18.31 24.88
CA ASP A 46 -14.31 -17.29 25.80
C ASP A 46 -13.99 -15.85 25.36
N LEU A 47 -13.19 -15.62 24.31
CA LEU A 47 -12.84 -14.27 23.82
C LEU A 47 -14.05 -13.38 23.55
N LEU A 48 -15.15 -13.98 23.09
CA LEU A 48 -16.40 -13.31 22.74
C LEU A 48 -17.54 -13.70 23.69
N ALA A 49 -17.24 -14.22 24.89
CA ALA A 49 -18.27 -14.70 25.83
C ALA A 49 -19.21 -13.57 26.30
N ASP A 50 -18.65 -12.38 26.51
CA ASP A 50 -19.36 -11.21 27.02
C ASP A 50 -19.88 -10.27 25.91
N GLU A 51 -19.64 -10.61 24.63
CA GLU A 51 -20.08 -9.79 23.51
C GLU A 51 -21.59 -9.87 23.27
N ASP A 52 -22.19 -8.75 22.86
CA ASP A 52 -23.61 -8.70 22.54
C ASP A 52 -23.89 -9.54 21.28
N VAL A 53 -24.83 -10.49 21.40
CA VAL A 53 -25.32 -11.31 20.29
C VAL A 53 -25.82 -10.47 19.09
N ASN A 54 -26.21 -9.21 19.33
CA ASN A 54 -26.65 -8.26 18.32
C ASN A 54 -25.55 -7.32 17.82
N ALA A 55 -24.29 -7.52 18.22
CA ALA A 55 -23.18 -6.71 17.75
C ALA A 55 -23.12 -6.68 16.22
N GLU A 56 -23.04 -5.46 15.67
CA GLU A 56 -22.87 -5.22 14.24
C GLU A 56 -21.39 -5.04 13.87
N ASP A 57 -20.54 -4.84 14.87
CA ASP A 57 -19.12 -4.57 14.76
C ASP A 57 -18.37 -5.30 15.88
N ILE A 58 -17.33 -6.05 15.52
CA ILE A 58 -16.45 -6.75 16.46
C ILE A 58 -15.00 -6.46 16.07
N ASP A 59 -14.21 -6.07 17.07
CA ASP A 59 -12.79 -5.77 16.91
C ASP A 59 -11.90 -6.70 17.76
N LEU A 60 -11.05 -7.46 17.09
CA LEU A 60 -10.17 -8.49 17.64
C LEU A 60 -8.72 -8.24 17.22
N VAL A 61 -8.17 -7.08 17.59
CA VAL A 61 -6.76 -6.77 17.34
C VAL A 61 -5.85 -7.49 18.33
N HIS A 62 -4.82 -8.16 17.81
CA HIS A 62 -3.73 -8.72 18.61
C HIS A 62 -4.17 -9.79 19.64
N CYS A 63 -5.20 -10.56 19.30
CA CYS A 63 -5.75 -11.62 20.16
C CYS A 63 -5.05 -12.98 19.99
N ARG A 64 -4.05 -13.07 19.10
CA ARG A 64 -3.34 -14.32 18.74
C ARG A 64 -4.27 -15.41 18.18
N ILE A 65 -5.36 -15.00 17.54
CA ILE A 65 -6.34 -15.91 16.93
C ILE A 65 -5.66 -16.64 15.77
N SER A 66 -5.64 -17.97 15.79
CA SER A 66 -5.19 -18.80 14.66
C SER A 66 -6.35 -19.35 13.83
N SER A 67 -7.52 -19.55 14.45
CA SER A 67 -8.70 -20.17 13.83
C SER A 67 -9.94 -19.31 14.03
N ILE A 68 -10.51 -18.82 12.93
CA ILE A 68 -11.77 -18.05 12.94
C ILE A 68 -12.92 -18.91 13.46
N SER A 69 -12.92 -20.22 13.19
CA SER A 69 -13.99 -21.13 13.61
C SER A 69 -14.06 -21.29 15.13
N ALA A 70 -12.96 -21.11 15.85
CA ALA A 70 -12.94 -21.18 17.32
C ALA A 70 -13.69 -20.01 17.98
N LEU A 71 -13.90 -18.90 17.26
CA LEU A 71 -14.66 -17.74 17.75
C LEU A 71 -16.19 -17.98 17.78
N LYS A 72 -16.69 -19.07 17.19
CA LYS A 72 -18.12 -19.41 17.13
C LYS A 72 -18.98 -18.23 16.66
N LEU A 73 -18.57 -17.61 15.54
CA LEU A 73 -19.19 -16.38 15.04
C LEU A 73 -20.66 -16.55 14.63
N GLU A 74 -21.17 -17.78 14.46
CA GLU A 74 -22.58 -18.06 14.19
C GLU A 74 -23.54 -17.47 15.23
N ARG A 75 -23.02 -17.10 16.40
CA ARG A 75 -23.72 -16.41 17.48
C ARG A 75 -24.06 -14.96 17.15
N PHE A 76 -23.42 -14.32 16.17
CA PHE A 76 -23.58 -12.89 15.84
C PHE A 76 -24.28 -12.70 14.49
N PRO A 77 -25.62 -12.90 14.39
CA PRO A 77 -26.34 -12.87 13.10
C PRO A 77 -26.45 -11.48 12.47
N LYS A 78 -26.09 -10.41 13.19
CA LYS A 78 -26.14 -9.02 12.71
C LYS A 78 -24.76 -8.45 12.39
N LEU A 79 -23.71 -9.24 12.50
CA LEU A 79 -22.34 -8.77 12.29
C LEU A 79 -22.16 -8.28 10.86
N GLN A 80 -21.76 -7.01 10.71
CA GLN A 80 -21.51 -6.35 9.44
C GLN A 80 -20.03 -6.01 9.26
N ARG A 81 -19.35 -5.67 10.36
CA ARG A 81 -17.92 -5.36 10.37
C ARG A 81 -17.19 -6.31 11.29
N LEU A 82 -16.09 -6.87 10.81
CA LEU A 82 -15.21 -7.68 11.61
C LEU A 82 -13.76 -7.31 11.34
N CYS A 83 -13.10 -6.88 12.41
CA CYS A 83 -11.71 -6.53 12.43
C CYS A 83 -10.91 -7.59 13.19
N MET A 84 -9.93 -8.22 12.54
CA MET A 84 -9.10 -9.30 13.12
C MET A 84 -7.62 -9.05 12.83
N ARG A 85 -7.16 -7.82 13.11
CA ARG A 85 -5.80 -7.38 12.79
C ARG A 85 -4.76 -8.02 13.71
N GLN A 86 -3.55 -8.23 13.20
CA GLN A 86 -2.39 -8.67 14.00
C GLN A 86 -2.61 -10.01 14.70
N ASN A 87 -3.18 -10.97 13.98
CA ASN A 87 -3.46 -12.32 14.48
C ASN A 87 -2.60 -13.36 13.73
N GLN A 88 -2.91 -14.64 13.91
CA GLN A 88 -2.18 -15.76 13.32
C GLN A 88 -3.05 -16.54 12.32
N ILE A 89 -4.05 -15.88 11.72
CA ILE A 89 -5.03 -16.52 10.84
C ILE A 89 -4.32 -16.91 9.54
N SER A 90 -4.36 -18.19 9.20
CA SER A 90 -3.79 -18.72 7.95
C SER A 90 -4.86 -19.12 6.92
N ARG A 91 -6.10 -19.32 7.37
CA ARG A 91 -7.24 -19.75 6.56
C ARG A 91 -8.46 -18.92 6.88
N ILE A 92 -9.10 -18.40 5.84
CA ILE A 92 -10.39 -17.72 5.95
C ILE A 92 -11.46 -18.81 5.95
N ASN A 93 -12.17 -18.96 7.08
CA ASN A 93 -13.25 -19.94 7.21
C ASN A 93 -14.35 -19.39 8.13
N PHE A 94 -15.42 -18.92 7.51
CA PHE A 94 -16.55 -18.31 8.19
C PHE A 94 -17.80 -19.18 8.09
N PRO A 95 -18.67 -19.17 9.12
CA PRO A 95 -20.04 -19.67 8.97
C PRO A 95 -20.75 -18.92 7.81
N PRO A 96 -21.42 -19.62 6.87
CA PRO A 96 -22.02 -18.99 5.69
C PRO A 96 -22.98 -17.84 6.00
N ASN A 97 -23.75 -17.95 7.08
CA ASN A 97 -24.69 -16.92 7.50
C ASN A 97 -23.99 -15.62 7.93
N VAL A 98 -22.82 -15.72 8.56
CA VAL A 98 -22.01 -14.56 8.98
C VAL A 98 -21.26 -13.98 7.79
N ALA A 99 -20.66 -14.83 6.94
CA ALA A 99 -20.01 -14.40 5.71
C ALA A 99 -20.96 -13.59 4.81
N ALA A 100 -22.22 -14.02 4.71
CA ALA A 100 -23.24 -13.33 3.91
C ALA A 100 -23.71 -11.99 4.52
N SER A 101 -23.53 -11.77 5.82
CA SER A 101 -23.93 -10.50 6.48
C SER A 101 -22.83 -9.43 6.46
N LEU A 102 -21.56 -9.84 6.36
CA LEU A 102 -20.42 -8.93 6.41
C LEU A 102 -20.38 -7.97 5.20
N THR A 103 -20.15 -6.69 5.51
CA THR A 103 -19.89 -5.60 4.56
C THR A 103 -18.42 -5.17 4.61
N GLU A 104 -17.76 -5.31 5.77
CA GLU A 104 -16.35 -4.97 5.92
C GLU A 104 -15.61 -6.10 6.65
N LEU A 105 -14.48 -6.51 6.09
CA LEU A 105 -13.63 -7.56 6.65
C LEU A 105 -12.18 -7.08 6.64
N ASP A 106 -11.61 -6.91 7.83
CA ASP A 106 -10.21 -6.54 8.02
C ASP A 106 -9.42 -7.72 8.59
N LEU A 107 -8.52 -8.25 7.76
CA LEU A 107 -7.59 -9.34 8.05
C LEU A 107 -6.13 -8.87 7.96
N TYR A 108 -5.88 -7.58 8.17
CA TYR A 108 -4.55 -6.97 8.18
C TYR A 108 -3.59 -7.70 9.13
N ASP A 109 -2.35 -7.92 8.70
CA ASP A 109 -1.28 -8.53 9.52
C ASP A 109 -1.67 -9.91 10.07
N ASN A 110 -1.73 -10.87 9.15
CA ASN A 110 -2.05 -12.27 9.41
C ASN A 110 -1.14 -13.18 8.57
N LEU A 111 -1.42 -14.48 8.52
CA LEU A 111 -0.59 -15.49 7.87
C LEU A 111 -1.24 -16.06 6.59
N ILE A 112 -2.19 -15.34 5.99
CA ILE A 112 -2.97 -15.82 4.84
C ILE A 112 -2.08 -15.87 3.60
N SER A 113 -1.91 -17.04 3.00
CA SER A 113 -1.13 -17.24 1.77
C SER A 113 -1.99 -17.42 0.52
N HIS A 114 -3.25 -17.80 0.70
CA HIS A 114 -4.20 -18.08 -0.37
C HIS A 114 -5.57 -17.48 -0.05
N ILE A 115 -6.12 -16.75 -1.01
CA ILE A 115 -7.49 -16.25 -0.92
C ILE A 115 -8.45 -17.38 -1.29
N LYS A 116 -9.08 -17.98 -0.27
CA LYS A 116 -10.09 -19.05 -0.34
C LYS A 116 -11.03 -18.87 0.85
N GLY A 117 -12.28 -19.34 0.77
CA GLY A 117 -13.23 -19.17 1.88
C GLY A 117 -13.97 -17.84 1.85
N LEU A 118 -13.98 -17.15 0.71
CA LEU A 118 -14.71 -15.90 0.48
C LEU A 118 -15.97 -16.09 -0.39
N GLU A 119 -16.39 -17.33 -0.66
CA GLU A 119 -17.44 -17.66 -1.63
C GLU A 119 -18.81 -17.05 -1.26
N GLU A 120 -19.14 -16.99 0.04
CA GLU A 120 -20.44 -16.55 0.56
C GLU A 120 -20.52 -15.03 0.85
N PHE A 121 -19.44 -14.28 0.61
CA PHE A 121 -19.34 -12.84 0.94
C PHE A 121 -20.03 -11.95 -0.11
N HIS A 122 -21.34 -12.05 -0.24
CA HIS A 122 -22.08 -11.36 -1.31
C HIS A 122 -22.29 -9.84 -1.08
N ASN A 123 -22.06 -9.36 0.15
CA ASN A 123 -22.33 -7.98 0.57
C ASN A 123 -21.08 -7.16 0.86
N LEU A 124 -19.89 -7.73 0.68
CA LEU A 124 -18.64 -7.09 1.03
C LEU A 124 -18.37 -5.86 0.16
N THR A 125 -18.13 -4.73 0.81
CA THR A 125 -17.78 -3.44 0.20
C THR A 125 -16.32 -3.06 0.47
N SER A 126 -15.75 -3.49 1.59
CA SER A 126 -14.34 -3.28 1.94
C SER A 126 -13.67 -4.59 2.38
N LEU A 127 -12.49 -4.87 1.84
CA LEU A 127 -11.68 -6.05 2.15
C LEU A 127 -10.21 -5.66 2.34
N ASP A 128 -9.70 -5.81 3.56
CA ASP A 128 -8.27 -5.65 3.84
C ASP A 128 -7.59 -7.01 4.06
N LEU A 129 -6.66 -7.33 3.16
CA LEU A 129 -5.78 -8.51 3.20
C LEU A 129 -4.30 -8.09 3.19
N SER A 130 -4.01 -6.88 3.65
CA SER A 130 -2.66 -6.34 3.74
C SER A 130 -1.83 -7.06 4.79
N PHE A 131 -0.50 -7.00 4.67
CA PHE A 131 0.46 -7.62 5.58
C PHE A 131 0.20 -9.13 5.75
N ASN A 132 0.00 -9.81 4.63
CA ASN A 132 -0.20 -11.25 4.57
C ASN A 132 0.88 -11.88 3.66
N LYS A 133 0.70 -13.15 3.28
CA LYS A 133 1.65 -13.92 2.46
C LYS A 133 1.11 -14.21 1.05
N ILE A 134 0.15 -13.43 0.57
CA ILE A 134 -0.58 -13.69 -0.68
C ILE A 134 0.35 -13.55 -1.89
N LYS A 135 0.33 -14.56 -2.77
CA LYS A 135 1.10 -14.55 -4.05
C LYS A 135 0.23 -14.26 -5.27
N HIS A 136 -1.06 -14.60 -5.21
CA HIS A 136 -2.00 -14.53 -6.32
C HIS A 136 -3.35 -13.98 -5.87
N ILE A 137 -3.89 -13.03 -6.62
CA ILE A 137 -5.23 -12.49 -6.40
C ILE A 137 -6.21 -13.39 -7.17
N LYS A 138 -6.94 -14.25 -6.46
CA LYS A 138 -7.88 -15.21 -7.04
C LYS A 138 -9.09 -15.38 -6.13
N ASN A 139 -10.17 -15.96 -6.67
CA ASN A 139 -11.38 -16.29 -5.92
C ASN A 139 -12.08 -15.08 -5.27
N ILE A 140 -12.00 -13.91 -5.92
CA ILE A 140 -12.70 -12.70 -5.47
C ILE A 140 -13.58 -12.08 -6.56
N SER A 141 -13.61 -12.64 -7.78
CA SER A 141 -14.33 -12.06 -8.92
C SER A 141 -15.84 -11.97 -8.75
N HIS A 142 -16.41 -12.71 -7.80
CA HIS A 142 -17.83 -12.68 -7.44
C HIS A 142 -18.18 -11.58 -6.42
N LEU A 143 -17.20 -10.93 -5.79
CA LEU A 143 -17.38 -9.89 -4.78
C LEU A 143 -17.75 -8.53 -5.41
N LYS A 144 -18.82 -8.50 -6.21
CA LYS A 144 -19.18 -7.39 -7.10
C LYS A 144 -19.49 -6.05 -6.42
N LYS A 145 -19.69 -6.06 -5.09
CA LYS A 145 -19.99 -4.85 -4.31
C LYS A 145 -18.75 -4.18 -3.73
N LEU A 146 -17.56 -4.76 -3.91
CA LEU A 146 -16.32 -4.17 -3.42
C LEU A 146 -16.08 -2.80 -4.04
N THR A 147 -15.86 -1.82 -3.17
CA THR A 147 -15.44 -0.46 -3.51
C THR A 147 -13.99 -0.22 -3.10
N GLU A 148 -13.50 -0.94 -2.09
CA GLU A 148 -12.16 -0.77 -1.52
C GLU A 148 -11.50 -2.13 -1.32
N ILE A 149 -10.26 -2.27 -1.80
CA ILE A 149 -9.49 -3.50 -1.63
C ILE A 149 -8.04 -3.16 -1.30
N PHE A 150 -7.54 -3.78 -0.22
CA PHE A 150 -6.19 -3.56 0.26
C PHE A 150 -5.38 -4.86 0.27
N PHE A 151 -4.24 -4.83 -0.42
CA PHE A 151 -3.27 -5.92 -0.53
C PHE A 151 -1.84 -5.46 -0.21
N VAL A 152 -1.69 -4.41 0.60
CA VAL A 152 -0.39 -3.81 0.91
C VAL A 152 0.53 -4.85 1.55
N GLN A 153 1.82 -4.84 1.26
CA GLN A 153 2.81 -5.72 1.90
C GLN A 153 2.46 -7.21 1.76
N ASN A 154 2.33 -7.69 0.51
CA ASN A 154 2.14 -9.10 0.19
C ASN A 154 3.28 -9.60 -0.74
N LYS A 155 3.12 -10.77 -1.35
CA LYS A 155 4.07 -11.37 -2.29
C LYS A 155 3.52 -11.39 -3.73
N ILE A 156 2.55 -10.53 -4.05
CA ILE A 156 1.85 -10.50 -5.34
C ILE A 156 2.81 -10.05 -6.43
N SER A 157 2.92 -10.83 -7.50
CA SER A 157 3.81 -10.53 -8.62
C SER A 157 3.09 -10.05 -9.88
N ARG A 158 1.77 -10.25 -9.93
CA ARG A 158 0.91 -9.95 -11.07
C ARG A 158 -0.42 -9.39 -10.59
N ILE A 159 -0.95 -8.39 -11.29
CA ILE A 159 -2.33 -7.96 -11.13
C ILE A 159 -3.21 -8.91 -11.94
N GLU A 160 -4.10 -9.64 -11.28
CA GLU A 160 -4.99 -10.64 -11.88
C GLU A 160 -6.26 -10.77 -11.02
N GLY A 161 -7.35 -11.30 -11.57
CA GLY A 161 -8.55 -11.67 -10.78
C GLY A 161 -9.40 -10.49 -10.30
N LEU A 162 -9.11 -9.28 -10.77
CA LEU A 162 -9.84 -8.04 -10.47
C LEU A 162 -10.76 -7.59 -11.60
N GLU A 163 -10.65 -8.19 -12.79
CA GLU A 163 -11.27 -7.73 -14.05
C GLU A 163 -12.81 -7.60 -13.95
N GLU A 164 -13.37 -8.35 -13.03
CA GLU A 164 -14.78 -8.54 -12.78
C GLU A 164 -15.34 -7.57 -11.72
N LEU A 165 -14.49 -6.78 -11.05
CA LEU A 165 -14.81 -5.94 -9.90
C LEU A 165 -14.96 -4.46 -10.31
N THR A 166 -15.84 -4.20 -11.26
CA THR A 166 -15.99 -2.90 -11.92
C THR A 166 -16.41 -1.73 -11.01
N GLY A 167 -16.85 -2.03 -9.78
CA GLY A 167 -17.24 -1.05 -8.76
C GLY A 167 -16.12 -0.54 -7.85
N ILE A 168 -14.89 -1.09 -7.98
CA ILE A 168 -13.76 -0.66 -7.15
C ILE A 168 -13.43 0.81 -7.42
N LYS A 169 -13.25 1.55 -6.33
CA LYS A 169 -12.85 2.95 -6.28
C LYS A 169 -11.45 3.14 -5.73
N ASN A 170 -11.05 2.34 -4.74
CA ASN A 170 -9.71 2.37 -4.16
C ASN A 170 -9.06 0.98 -4.25
N LEU A 171 -7.89 0.92 -4.88
CA LEU A 171 -7.08 -0.29 -4.99
C LEU A 171 -5.67 -0.06 -4.44
N GLU A 172 -5.35 -0.74 -3.33
CA GLU A 172 -4.02 -0.70 -2.74
C GLU A 172 -3.21 -1.98 -2.97
N LEU A 173 -2.12 -1.84 -3.71
CA LEU A 173 -1.17 -2.91 -4.07
C LEU A 173 0.27 -2.54 -3.69
N GLY A 174 0.43 -1.61 -2.74
CA GLY A 174 1.73 -1.15 -2.26
C GLY A 174 2.60 -2.28 -1.68
N ALA A 175 3.92 -2.14 -1.77
CA ALA A 175 4.89 -3.08 -1.21
C ALA A 175 4.69 -4.54 -1.66
N ASN A 176 4.54 -4.76 -2.97
CA ASN A 176 4.43 -6.07 -3.58
C ASN A 176 5.62 -6.33 -4.53
N LYS A 177 5.49 -7.32 -5.43
CA LYS A 177 6.49 -7.70 -6.42
C LYS A 177 6.03 -7.44 -7.86
N ILE A 178 5.03 -6.57 -8.04
CA ILE A 178 4.40 -6.28 -9.33
C ILE A 178 5.41 -5.62 -10.27
N ARG A 179 5.41 -6.03 -11.53
CA ARG A 179 6.33 -5.53 -12.57
C ARG A 179 5.64 -4.72 -13.65
N GLU A 180 4.35 -4.96 -13.86
CA GLU A 180 3.57 -4.32 -14.91
C GLU A 180 2.18 -3.98 -14.39
N ILE A 181 1.65 -2.86 -14.86
CA ILE A 181 0.24 -2.51 -14.70
C ILE A 181 -0.51 -3.22 -15.83
N GLU A 182 -1.44 -4.09 -15.48
CA GLU A 182 -2.21 -4.91 -16.42
C GLU A 182 -3.54 -5.33 -15.77
N ASN A 183 -4.52 -5.71 -16.59
CA ASN A 183 -5.80 -6.28 -16.15
C ASN A 183 -6.62 -5.33 -15.24
N LEU A 184 -6.45 -4.02 -15.44
CA LEU A 184 -7.21 -2.98 -14.75
C LEU A 184 -8.24 -2.31 -15.68
N GLU A 185 -8.28 -2.66 -16.96
CA GLU A 185 -8.97 -1.89 -18.00
C GLU A 185 -10.48 -1.79 -17.75
N THR A 186 -11.05 -2.74 -17.02
CA THR A 186 -12.47 -2.81 -16.66
C THR A 186 -12.84 -1.99 -15.42
N LEU A 187 -11.86 -1.58 -14.60
CA LEU A 187 -12.06 -0.86 -13.33
C LEU A 187 -12.35 0.63 -13.55
N THR A 188 -13.33 0.91 -14.40
CA THR A 188 -13.66 2.28 -14.84
C THR A 188 -14.18 3.20 -13.73
N ALA A 189 -14.57 2.65 -12.57
CA ALA A 189 -14.94 3.41 -11.38
C ALA A 189 -13.74 3.79 -10.49
N LEU A 190 -12.52 3.35 -10.82
CA LEU A 190 -11.34 3.55 -9.98
C LEU A 190 -11.01 5.04 -9.84
N GLU A 191 -10.90 5.50 -8.59
CA GLU A 191 -10.59 6.88 -8.20
C GLU A 191 -9.15 6.96 -7.62
N GLU A 192 -8.70 5.91 -6.94
CA GLU A 192 -7.40 5.86 -6.27
C GLU A 192 -6.65 4.55 -6.58
N LEU A 193 -5.37 4.68 -6.97
CA LEU A 193 -4.50 3.56 -7.30
C LEU A 193 -3.14 3.68 -6.60
N TRP A 194 -2.86 2.74 -5.70
CA TRP A 194 -1.64 2.73 -4.90
C TRP A 194 -0.74 1.55 -5.25
N LEU A 195 0.38 1.84 -5.92
CA LEU A 195 1.35 0.90 -6.48
C LEU A 195 2.78 1.13 -5.93
N GLY A 196 2.91 1.90 -4.85
CA GLY A 196 4.20 2.21 -4.25
C GLY A 196 5.03 0.97 -3.88
N LYS A 197 6.36 1.07 -3.87
CA LYS A 197 7.29 -0.02 -3.48
C LYS A 197 7.07 -1.32 -4.28
N ASN A 198 6.97 -1.22 -5.60
CA ASN A 198 6.90 -2.37 -6.51
C ASN A 198 8.15 -2.42 -7.43
N LYS A 199 8.06 -3.12 -8.55
CA LYS A 199 9.13 -3.27 -9.56
C LYS A 199 8.66 -2.78 -10.93
N ILE A 200 7.70 -1.85 -10.97
CA ILE A 200 7.07 -1.36 -12.19
C ILE A 200 8.05 -0.48 -12.96
N THR A 201 8.17 -0.72 -14.27
CA THR A 201 9.11 0.00 -15.14
C THR A 201 8.43 1.03 -16.04
N GLU A 202 7.12 0.94 -16.23
CA GLU A 202 6.36 1.82 -17.12
C GLU A 202 4.92 2.02 -16.62
N MET A 203 4.43 3.25 -16.75
CA MET A 203 3.00 3.56 -16.57
C MET A 203 2.30 3.37 -17.92
N LYS A 204 1.53 2.28 -18.02
CA LYS A 204 0.76 1.86 -19.20
C LYS A 204 -0.56 1.23 -18.75
N ASN A 205 -1.49 1.04 -19.69
CA ASN A 205 -2.78 0.39 -19.45
C ASN A 205 -3.66 1.14 -18.42
N LEU A 206 -3.57 2.47 -18.40
CA LEU A 206 -4.38 3.33 -17.55
C LEU A 206 -5.49 4.06 -18.35
N ASP A 207 -5.53 3.88 -19.67
CA ASP A 207 -6.31 4.75 -20.57
C ASP A 207 -7.83 4.70 -20.35
N SER A 208 -8.35 3.59 -19.82
CA SER A 208 -9.78 3.44 -19.51
C SER A 208 -10.16 3.99 -18.12
N LEU A 209 -9.18 4.31 -17.27
CA LEU A 209 -9.37 4.68 -15.87
C LEU A 209 -9.65 6.19 -15.71
N SER A 210 -10.56 6.71 -16.53
CA SER A 210 -10.86 8.15 -16.64
C SER A 210 -11.37 8.84 -15.36
N ASN A 211 -11.71 8.07 -14.33
CA ASN A 211 -12.10 8.56 -13.01
C ASN A 211 -10.95 8.65 -12.01
N LEU A 212 -9.73 8.23 -12.36
CA LEU A 212 -8.57 8.32 -11.47
C LEU A 212 -8.28 9.76 -11.08
N ARG A 213 -8.12 9.96 -9.77
CA ARG A 213 -7.79 11.22 -9.10
C ARG A 213 -6.45 11.12 -8.40
N ILE A 214 -6.10 9.96 -7.86
CA ILE A 214 -4.85 9.74 -7.13
C ILE A 214 -4.10 8.56 -7.72
N ILE A 215 -2.83 8.78 -8.07
CA ILE A 215 -1.89 7.71 -8.40
C ILE A 215 -0.67 7.83 -7.50
N SER A 216 -0.39 6.75 -6.76
CA SER A 216 0.82 6.61 -5.97
C SER A 216 1.68 5.48 -6.52
N ILE A 217 2.84 5.80 -7.09
CA ILE A 217 3.77 4.85 -7.73
C ILE A 217 5.22 5.09 -7.29
N GLN A 218 5.39 5.64 -6.09
CA GLN A 218 6.67 5.87 -5.45
C GLN A 218 7.49 4.59 -5.27
N SER A 219 8.83 4.69 -5.24
CA SER A 219 9.73 3.54 -5.05
C SER A 219 9.52 2.42 -6.08
N ASN A 220 9.51 2.79 -7.37
CA ASN A 220 9.44 1.86 -8.50
C ASN A 220 10.70 1.99 -9.37
N ARG A 221 10.62 1.62 -10.65
CA ARG A 221 11.74 1.62 -11.61
C ARG A 221 11.40 2.43 -12.85
N LEU A 222 10.54 3.44 -12.70
CA LEU A 222 10.12 4.31 -13.80
C LEU A 222 11.31 5.17 -14.25
N THR A 223 11.48 5.31 -15.56
CA THR A 223 12.47 6.24 -16.14
C THR A 223 11.82 7.42 -16.86
N LYS A 224 10.50 7.36 -17.12
CA LYS A 224 9.71 8.38 -17.81
C LYS A 224 8.29 8.41 -17.26
N ILE A 225 7.61 9.53 -17.47
CA ILE A 225 6.19 9.68 -17.22
C ILE A 225 5.46 9.41 -18.54
N THR A 226 4.58 8.39 -18.54
CA THR A 226 3.81 7.95 -19.72
C THR A 226 2.42 7.49 -19.29
N GLY A 227 1.49 7.32 -20.23
CA GLY A 227 0.20 6.69 -19.96
C GLY A 227 -0.79 7.51 -19.13
N LEU A 228 -0.55 8.82 -18.95
CA LEU A 228 -1.41 9.72 -18.17
C LEU A 228 -2.31 10.61 -19.03
N SER A 229 -2.16 10.59 -20.35
CA SER A 229 -2.86 11.49 -21.28
C SER A 229 -4.39 11.34 -21.26
N ALA A 230 -4.89 10.17 -20.87
CA ALA A 230 -6.32 9.86 -20.79
C ALA A 230 -6.91 10.08 -19.37
N LEU A 231 -6.16 10.72 -18.46
CA LEU A 231 -6.54 10.91 -17.05
C LEU A 231 -6.79 12.39 -16.72
N PRO A 232 -7.85 13.03 -17.27
CA PRO A 232 -8.08 14.47 -17.10
C PRO A 232 -8.47 14.87 -15.67
N LYS A 233 -8.90 13.90 -14.84
CA LYS A 233 -9.30 14.11 -13.44
C LYS A 233 -8.18 13.86 -12.43
N LEU A 234 -6.96 13.55 -12.89
CA LEU A 234 -5.84 13.30 -12.00
C LEU A 234 -5.50 14.57 -11.21
N GLU A 235 -5.60 14.48 -9.89
CA GLU A 235 -5.38 15.57 -8.93
C GLU A 235 -4.06 15.39 -8.17
N GLU A 236 -3.65 14.16 -7.91
CA GLU A 236 -2.44 13.85 -7.15
C GLU A 236 -1.62 12.76 -7.82
N LEU A 237 -0.33 13.05 -8.02
CA LEU A 237 0.64 12.11 -8.58
C LEU A 237 1.88 12.03 -7.69
N TYR A 238 2.08 10.87 -7.09
CA TYR A 238 3.25 10.56 -6.28
C TYR A 238 4.16 9.56 -7.01
N LEU A 239 5.28 10.03 -7.55
CA LEU A 239 6.26 9.22 -8.28
C LEU A 239 7.68 9.32 -7.69
N SER A 240 7.80 9.66 -6.42
CA SER A 240 9.10 9.78 -5.76
C SER A 240 9.88 8.47 -5.73
N HIS A 241 11.21 8.54 -5.58
CA HIS A 241 12.10 7.36 -5.58
C HIS A 241 11.95 6.51 -6.86
N ASN A 242 12.10 7.15 -8.02
CA ASN A 242 12.20 6.49 -9.32
C ASN A 242 13.50 6.96 -10.02
N ALA A 243 13.60 6.78 -11.33
CA ALA A 243 14.72 7.22 -12.16
C ALA A 243 14.24 8.14 -13.30
N VAL A 244 13.18 8.92 -13.07
CA VAL A 244 12.61 9.85 -14.05
C VAL A 244 13.58 11.01 -14.29
N THR A 245 13.76 11.38 -15.56
CA THR A 245 14.74 12.41 -15.98
C THR A 245 14.11 13.74 -16.42
N ASP A 246 12.83 13.72 -16.80
CA ASP A 246 12.09 14.89 -17.26
C ASP A 246 10.60 14.75 -16.91
N LEU A 247 9.87 15.86 -17.00
CA LEU A 247 8.45 15.96 -16.60
C LEU A 247 7.50 15.95 -17.81
N SER A 248 7.96 15.51 -18.99
CA SER A 248 7.08 15.34 -20.15
C SER A 248 6.03 14.25 -19.89
N GLY A 249 4.88 14.31 -20.55
CA GLY A 249 3.78 13.36 -20.35
C GLY A 249 2.75 13.79 -19.31
N LEU A 250 2.89 14.99 -18.72
CA LEU A 250 1.94 15.60 -17.80
C LEU A 250 1.02 16.63 -18.48
N GLU A 251 1.18 16.88 -19.77
CA GLU A 251 0.58 18.04 -20.45
C GLU A 251 -0.96 18.03 -20.40
N SER A 252 -1.59 16.85 -20.32
CA SER A 252 -3.04 16.68 -20.30
C SER A 252 -3.67 16.67 -18.89
N ASN A 253 -2.87 16.70 -17.83
CA ASN A 253 -3.35 16.52 -16.44
C ASN A 253 -3.58 17.87 -15.74
N GLU A 254 -4.36 18.76 -16.38
CA GLU A 254 -4.59 20.15 -15.91
C GLU A 254 -5.21 20.24 -14.50
N SER A 255 -5.84 19.16 -14.03
CA SER A 255 -6.43 19.05 -12.68
C SER A 255 -5.41 18.80 -11.57
N LEU A 256 -4.13 18.54 -11.89
CA LEU A 256 -3.09 18.26 -10.90
C LEU A 256 -2.93 19.40 -9.89
N ARG A 257 -3.01 19.03 -8.62
CA ARG A 257 -2.82 19.89 -7.44
C ARG A 257 -1.56 19.51 -6.67
N VAL A 258 -1.25 18.21 -6.58
CA VAL A 258 -0.05 17.70 -5.91
C VAL A 258 0.79 16.90 -6.90
N LEU A 259 2.05 17.28 -7.04
CA LEU A 259 3.03 16.53 -7.83
C LEU A 259 4.29 16.27 -7.01
N ASP A 260 4.54 15.00 -6.70
CA ASP A 260 5.76 14.54 -6.04
C ASP A 260 6.64 13.74 -7.00
N PHE A 261 7.77 14.33 -7.38
CA PHE A 261 8.83 13.71 -8.14
C PHE A 261 10.15 13.69 -7.37
N SER A 262 10.10 13.76 -6.03
CA SER A 262 11.29 13.76 -5.18
C SER A 262 12.13 12.49 -5.37
N ASN A 263 13.45 12.58 -5.19
CA ASN A 263 14.37 11.45 -5.34
C ASN A 263 14.29 10.82 -6.75
N ASN A 264 14.43 11.66 -7.79
CA ASN A 264 14.55 11.28 -9.19
C ASN A 264 15.82 11.90 -9.81
N GLN A 265 15.89 11.99 -11.13
CA GLN A 265 17.02 12.55 -11.88
C GLN A 265 16.59 13.75 -12.74
N VAL A 266 15.55 14.47 -12.31
CA VAL A 266 15.00 15.61 -13.06
C VAL A 266 15.93 16.81 -12.94
N SER A 267 16.38 17.36 -14.06
CA SER A 267 17.24 18.55 -14.11
C SER A 267 16.50 19.83 -14.50
N HIS A 268 15.31 19.71 -15.10
CA HIS A 268 14.53 20.81 -15.66
C HIS A 268 13.06 20.72 -15.26
N LEU A 269 12.41 21.88 -15.13
CA LEU A 269 10.99 22.03 -14.77
C LEU A 269 10.09 22.33 -15.97
N GLU A 270 10.60 22.13 -17.18
CA GLU A 270 9.81 22.24 -18.41
C GLU A 270 8.61 21.27 -18.40
N HIS A 271 7.64 21.48 -19.30
CA HIS A 271 6.40 20.70 -19.44
C HIS A 271 5.33 20.89 -18.33
N LEU A 272 5.54 21.82 -17.39
CA LEU A 272 4.57 22.14 -16.34
C LEU A 272 3.60 23.28 -16.70
N SER A 273 3.67 23.82 -17.92
CA SER A 273 2.94 25.04 -18.31
C SER A 273 1.40 24.92 -18.23
N SER A 274 0.85 23.72 -18.48
CA SER A 274 -0.60 23.45 -18.41
C SER A 274 -1.12 23.25 -16.98
N LEU A 275 -0.25 22.93 -16.01
CA LEU A 275 -0.63 22.55 -14.65
C LEU A 275 -0.96 23.73 -13.74
N LYS A 276 -1.92 24.58 -14.14
CA LYS A 276 -2.27 25.83 -13.46
C LYS A 276 -2.84 25.63 -12.04
N ASN A 277 -3.33 24.43 -11.75
CA ASN A 277 -3.97 24.11 -10.47
C ASN A 277 -2.99 23.59 -9.40
N LEU A 278 -1.68 23.53 -9.69
CA LEU A 278 -0.69 23.07 -8.72
C LEU A 278 -0.71 23.91 -7.45
N GLU A 279 -0.85 23.21 -6.33
CA GLU A 279 -0.81 23.74 -4.95
C GLU A 279 0.49 23.32 -4.28
N GLU A 280 0.97 22.11 -4.58
CA GLU A 280 2.18 21.53 -4.00
C GLU A 280 3.08 20.88 -5.06
N LEU A 281 4.37 21.23 -5.03
CA LEU A 281 5.38 20.68 -5.93
C LEU A 281 6.57 20.15 -5.13
N TRP A 282 6.71 18.83 -5.04
CA TRP A 282 7.78 18.18 -4.28
C TRP A 282 8.83 17.63 -5.23
N GLY A 283 10.00 18.26 -5.25
CA GLY A 283 11.12 17.97 -6.15
C GLY A 283 12.44 17.77 -5.41
N SER A 284 12.42 17.38 -4.13
CA SER A 284 13.64 17.17 -3.34
C SER A 284 14.56 16.14 -3.97
N ASN A 285 15.87 16.24 -3.73
CA ASN A 285 16.88 15.27 -4.17
C ASN A 285 16.80 14.97 -5.69
N ASN A 286 16.78 16.03 -6.50
CA ASN A 286 16.86 16.00 -7.96
C ASN A 286 18.11 16.77 -8.44
N GLN A 287 18.14 17.20 -9.69
CA GLN A 287 19.27 17.90 -10.33
C GLN A 287 18.93 19.35 -10.72
N LEU A 288 17.93 19.97 -10.07
CA LEU A 288 17.50 21.33 -10.36
C LEU A 288 18.60 22.34 -9.98
N ALA A 289 18.94 23.25 -10.89
CA ALA A 289 20.09 24.15 -10.72
C ALA A 289 19.86 25.64 -11.02
N SER A 290 18.79 26.02 -11.72
CA SER A 290 18.54 27.42 -12.13
C SER A 290 17.34 28.02 -11.39
N PHE A 291 17.57 29.15 -10.72
CA PHE A 291 16.48 29.91 -10.09
C PHE A 291 15.65 30.66 -11.16
N GLU A 292 16.27 31.03 -12.27
CA GLU A 292 15.59 31.66 -13.41
C GLU A 292 14.60 30.70 -14.07
N GLU A 293 14.94 29.41 -14.15
CA GLU A 293 14.02 28.36 -14.60
C GLU A 293 12.85 28.16 -13.63
N VAL A 294 13.14 28.08 -12.32
CA VAL A 294 12.09 28.01 -11.28
C VAL A 294 11.11 29.18 -11.41
N GLU A 295 11.61 30.42 -11.55
CA GLU A 295 10.75 31.58 -11.80
C GLU A 295 9.97 31.44 -13.10
N ARG A 296 10.63 31.08 -14.21
CA ARG A 296 10.00 31.03 -15.54
C ARG A 296 8.86 30.00 -15.63
N GLU A 297 9.07 28.80 -15.10
CA GLU A 297 8.14 27.66 -15.22
C GLU A 297 7.02 27.68 -14.17
N LEU A 298 7.22 28.35 -13.03
CA LEU A 298 6.28 28.34 -11.91
C LEU A 298 5.61 29.70 -11.63
N LYS A 299 6.02 30.80 -12.27
CA LYS A 299 5.41 32.14 -12.06
C LYS A 299 3.90 32.22 -12.32
N ASP A 300 3.40 31.35 -13.18
CA ASP A 300 2.00 31.27 -13.60
C ASP A 300 1.15 30.32 -12.74
N LYS A 301 1.76 29.71 -11.70
CA LYS A 301 1.10 28.78 -10.77
C LYS A 301 0.55 29.55 -9.58
N GLU A 302 -0.53 30.28 -9.81
CA GLU A 302 -1.13 31.20 -8.84
C GLU A 302 -1.57 30.53 -7.53
N LYS A 303 -1.86 29.22 -7.57
CA LYS A 303 -2.28 28.42 -6.41
C LYS A 303 -1.13 27.76 -5.66
N LEU A 304 0.11 27.86 -6.16
CA LEU A 304 1.26 27.15 -5.58
C LEU A 304 1.62 27.73 -4.21
N GLN A 305 1.49 26.90 -3.18
CA GLN A 305 1.72 27.27 -1.77
C GLN A 305 2.98 26.63 -1.20
N THR A 306 3.32 25.42 -1.67
CA THR A 306 4.40 24.61 -1.10
C THR A 306 5.35 24.11 -2.17
N VAL A 307 6.65 24.32 -1.97
CA VAL A 307 7.72 23.69 -2.76
C VAL A 307 8.71 22.97 -1.87
N TYR A 308 9.17 21.81 -2.30
CA TYR A 308 10.33 21.13 -1.73
C TYR A 308 11.41 21.01 -2.79
N PHE A 309 12.55 21.70 -2.60
CA PHE A 309 13.72 21.62 -3.48
C PHE A 309 15.02 21.31 -2.72
N GLU A 310 14.94 20.93 -1.45
CA GLU A 310 16.11 20.46 -0.69
C GLU A 310 16.85 19.31 -1.41
N GLY A 311 18.17 19.23 -1.22
CA GLY A 311 19.01 18.24 -1.87
C GLY A 311 19.29 18.48 -3.36
N ASN A 312 18.73 19.53 -3.97
CA ASN A 312 19.08 19.93 -5.34
C ASN A 312 20.33 20.83 -5.39
N PRO A 313 21.03 20.93 -6.54
CA PRO A 313 22.06 21.94 -6.78
C PRO A 313 21.63 23.38 -6.42
N LEU A 314 20.35 23.73 -6.59
CA LEU A 314 19.75 24.98 -6.08
C LEU A 314 20.12 25.26 -4.61
N GLN A 315 20.02 24.25 -3.75
CA GLN A 315 20.34 24.35 -2.32
C GLN A 315 21.84 24.12 -2.07
N LEU A 316 22.41 23.07 -2.66
CA LEU A 316 23.77 22.61 -2.34
C LEU A 316 24.86 23.62 -2.76
N ASN A 317 24.67 24.34 -3.87
CA ASN A 317 25.65 25.31 -4.36
C ASN A 317 25.66 26.62 -3.57
N GLY A 318 24.62 26.89 -2.77
CA GLY A 318 24.47 28.17 -2.08
C GLY A 318 23.45 28.12 -0.94
N PRO A 319 23.66 27.29 0.10
CA PRO A 319 22.66 27.02 1.13
C PRO A 319 22.21 28.28 1.89
N ALA A 320 23.13 29.24 2.09
CA ALA A 320 22.85 30.49 2.79
C ALA A 320 21.87 31.42 2.04
N VAL A 321 21.85 31.36 0.70
CA VAL A 321 21.02 32.25 -0.14
C VAL A 321 19.83 31.53 -0.78
N TYR A 322 19.83 30.20 -0.78
CA TYR A 322 18.84 29.35 -1.43
C TYR A 322 17.40 29.75 -1.11
N ARG A 323 17.03 29.79 0.18
CA ARG A 323 15.65 30.12 0.59
C ARG A 323 15.21 31.50 0.10
N ASN A 324 16.09 32.49 0.22
CA ASN A 324 15.81 33.85 -0.25
C ASN A 324 15.64 33.91 -1.76
N LYS A 325 16.43 33.16 -2.52
CA LYS A 325 16.29 33.09 -3.98
C LYS A 325 15.01 32.37 -4.42
N VAL A 326 14.64 31.27 -3.78
CA VAL A 326 13.34 30.60 -4.03
C VAL A 326 12.18 31.58 -3.76
N ARG A 327 12.21 32.29 -2.63
CA ARG A 327 11.19 33.30 -2.30
C ARG A 327 11.13 34.45 -3.30
N LEU A 328 12.26 34.89 -3.84
CA LEU A 328 12.30 35.94 -4.86
C LEU A 328 11.72 35.45 -6.19
N ALA A 329 11.99 34.20 -6.57
CA ALA A 329 11.42 33.58 -7.76
C ALA A 329 9.91 33.31 -7.62
N LEU A 330 9.45 32.96 -6.42
CA LEU A 330 8.08 32.57 -6.10
C LEU A 330 7.52 33.42 -4.96
N PRO A 331 7.08 34.67 -5.23
CA PRO A 331 6.73 35.62 -4.17
C PRO A 331 5.49 35.23 -3.34
N ASN A 332 4.61 34.38 -3.88
CA ASN A 332 3.38 33.94 -3.20
C ASN A 332 3.56 32.64 -2.39
N ILE A 333 4.77 32.06 -2.37
CA ILE A 333 5.01 30.77 -1.72
C ILE A 333 4.90 30.88 -0.20
N GLN A 334 4.20 29.94 0.43
CA GLN A 334 3.97 29.93 1.88
C GLN A 334 4.94 29.00 2.61
N GLN A 335 5.36 27.92 1.96
CA GLN A 335 6.28 26.94 2.53
C GLN A 335 7.38 26.58 1.54
N ILE A 336 8.62 26.58 2.04
CA ILE A 336 9.80 26.10 1.32
C ILE A 336 10.44 25.01 2.18
N ASP A 337 10.48 23.79 1.64
CA ASP A 337 10.90 22.58 2.33
C ASP A 337 10.13 22.39 3.66
N ALA A 338 10.79 21.95 4.73
CA ALA A 338 10.16 21.72 6.03
C ALA A 338 9.78 22.99 6.82
N THR A 339 9.91 24.20 6.25
CA THR A 339 9.72 25.45 7.01
C THR A 339 8.92 26.52 6.27
N PHE A 340 7.95 27.10 6.98
CA PHE A 340 7.15 28.23 6.49
C PHE A 340 8.01 29.47 6.20
N VAL A 341 7.60 30.22 5.17
CA VAL A 341 8.14 31.54 4.87
C VAL A 341 7.56 32.52 5.88
N ARG A 342 8.43 33.20 6.63
CA ARG A 342 8.01 34.30 7.49
C ARG A 342 7.67 35.50 6.60
N LEU A 343 6.43 35.96 6.67
CA LEU A 343 5.94 37.17 6.01
C LEU A 343 6.67 38.42 6.51
#